data_AF-A0A6L9MBV7-F1
#
_entry.id   AF-A0A6L9MBV7-F1
#
_cell.length_a   1.000
_cell.length_b   1.000
_cell.length_c   1.000
_cell.angle_alpha   90.00
_cell.angle_beta   90.00
_cell.angle_gamma   90.00
#
_symmetry.space_group_name_H-M   'P 1'
#
loop_
_entity.id
_entity.type
_entity.pdbx_description
1 polymer ?
#
loop_
_entity_poly.entity_id
_entity_poly.type
_entity_poly.pdbx_seq_one_letter_code
_entity_poly.pdbx_strand_id
1 'polypeptide(L)'
;MSDFWVSSGHHLLDRHEDGWLVPTDAFLKAYFARPELMPPEDACDAERSLHAKLLADPKRPVAADEIAALADADARENWDVMLAFRDRLLAHPTLEAAYLDLVRGGMSGTPPLFINQLTQVILRNALEGCSDAFVLRSAELFFRPQRSSVHEGALLLADAEVVELQEESRRNTAPLLVMFSGPAITELDILDAENEASYGHRNEAFDLVLSFGGGLASRAGLARAIEIWVRHLLGVAVSVEPVAKAEETDWAWFVGLDVDSMRVGNQLWRGEATRDADLERIIGLFALRFKDPAEAFPSIGDRPVWLFLSTTPDGMVRMKPQNLVAGLPLRGPAETS
;
A
#
# COMPACT_ATOMS: atom_id res chain seq x y z
N MET A 1 3.87 -13.70 -20.15
CA MET A 1 3.85 -12.39 -19.46
C MET A 1 5.06 -12.37 -18.54
N SER A 2 5.80 -11.26 -18.48
CA SER A 2 6.86 -11.11 -17.47
C SER A 2 6.19 -11.06 -16.09
N ASP A 3 6.68 -11.87 -15.16
CA ASP A 3 6.27 -11.76 -13.76
C ASP A 3 6.71 -10.39 -13.21
N PHE A 4 5.97 -9.85 -12.25
CA PHE A 4 6.24 -8.55 -11.65
C PHE A 4 6.01 -8.61 -10.14
N TRP A 5 6.75 -7.78 -9.40
CA TRP A 5 6.79 -7.76 -7.93
C TRP A 5 7.00 -9.16 -7.36
N VAL A 6 7.96 -9.90 -7.91
CA VAL A 6 8.43 -11.20 -7.42
C VAL A 6 8.79 -11.12 -5.94
N SER A 7 9.36 -9.99 -5.50
CA SER A 7 9.68 -9.70 -4.10
C SER A 7 8.46 -9.63 -3.17
N SER A 8 7.23 -9.52 -3.71
CA SER A 8 5.99 -9.57 -2.92
C SER A 8 5.77 -10.92 -2.24
N GLY A 9 6.46 -11.97 -2.69
CA GLY A 9 6.24 -13.34 -2.20
C GLY A 9 5.00 -14.02 -2.78
N HIS A 10 4.37 -13.44 -3.80
CA HIS A 10 3.19 -14.02 -4.47
C HIS A 10 3.44 -15.47 -4.94
N HIS A 11 4.62 -15.75 -5.48
CA HIS A 11 5.03 -17.09 -5.94
C HIS A 11 5.18 -18.13 -4.82
N LEU A 12 5.16 -17.71 -3.55
CA LEU A 12 5.21 -18.60 -2.38
C LEU A 12 3.80 -18.97 -1.89
N LEU A 13 2.74 -18.52 -2.54
CA LEU A 13 1.37 -18.70 -2.09
C LEU A 13 0.60 -19.67 -2.98
N ASP A 14 -0.35 -20.37 -2.37
CA ASP A 14 -1.34 -21.17 -3.09
C ASP A 14 -2.58 -20.32 -3.41
N ARG A 15 -3.51 -20.86 -4.19
CA ARG A 15 -4.79 -20.22 -4.49
C ARG A 15 -5.95 -21.00 -3.90
N HIS A 16 -6.88 -20.28 -3.31
CA HIS A 16 -8.18 -20.78 -2.90
C HIS A 16 -9.11 -20.88 -4.13
N GLU A 17 -10.27 -21.54 -3.99
CA GLU A 17 -11.22 -21.78 -5.09
C GLU A 17 -11.75 -20.49 -5.74
N ASP A 18 -11.82 -19.41 -4.96
CA ASP A 18 -12.21 -18.05 -5.40
C ASP A 18 -11.05 -17.24 -6.01
N GLY A 19 -9.84 -17.81 -6.07
CA GLY A 19 -8.64 -17.17 -6.60
C GLY A 19 -7.88 -16.29 -5.60
N TRP A 20 -8.32 -16.21 -4.34
CA TRP A 20 -7.60 -15.52 -3.27
C TRP A 20 -6.41 -16.32 -2.77
N LEU A 21 -5.48 -15.66 -2.09
CA LEU A 21 -4.17 -16.21 -1.74
C LEU A 21 -4.21 -17.01 -0.45
N VAL A 22 -3.68 -18.22 -0.45
CA VAL A 22 -3.59 -19.10 0.73
C VAL A 22 -2.15 -19.09 1.28
N PRO A 23 -1.95 -18.76 2.58
CA PRO A 23 -0.62 -18.77 3.18
C PRO A 23 -0.03 -20.19 3.26
N THR A 24 1.13 -20.36 2.64
CA THR A 24 1.90 -21.62 2.68
C THR A 24 3.02 -21.54 3.72
N ASP A 25 3.63 -22.68 3.99
CA ASP A 25 4.83 -22.76 4.83
C ASP A 25 5.99 -21.96 4.24
N ALA A 26 6.13 -21.93 2.91
CA ALA A 26 7.20 -21.20 2.24
C ALA A 26 7.04 -19.68 2.43
N PHE A 27 5.81 -19.17 2.33
CA PHE A 27 5.50 -17.76 2.58
C PHE A 27 5.80 -17.37 4.03
N LEU A 28 5.41 -18.18 5.01
CA LEU A 28 5.69 -17.91 6.42
C LEU A 28 7.19 -17.96 6.74
N LYS A 29 7.93 -18.90 6.15
CA LYS A 29 9.40 -18.98 6.33
C LYS A 29 10.12 -17.74 5.80
N ALA A 30 9.60 -17.09 4.76
CA ALA A 30 10.17 -15.83 4.27
C ALA A 30 10.13 -14.71 5.32
N TYR A 31 9.11 -14.69 6.19
CA TYR A 31 9.10 -13.79 7.34
C TYR A 31 10.16 -14.15 8.38
N PHE A 32 10.33 -15.44 8.70
CA PHE A 32 11.31 -15.91 9.68
C PHE A 32 12.78 -15.79 9.22
N ALA A 33 12.99 -15.57 7.92
CA ALA A 33 14.29 -15.32 7.32
C ALA A 33 14.71 -13.83 7.38
N ARG A 34 13.89 -12.96 7.98
CA ARG A 34 14.22 -11.55 8.15
C ARG A 34 15.30 -11.36 9.22
N PRO A 35 16.20 -10.36 9.07
CA PRO A 35 17.26 -10.10 10.04
C PRO A 35 16.76 -9.93 11.48
N GLU A 36 15.56 -9.36 11.66
CA GLU A 36 14.96 -9.12 12.97
C GLU A 36 14.55 -10.41 13.72
N LEU A 37 14.43 -11.54 13.00
CA LEU A 37 14.03 -12.85 13.54
C LEU A 37 15.08 -13.93 13.37
N MET A 38 16.15 -13.65 12.59
CA MET A 38 17.28 -14.54 12.44
C MET A 38 18.13 -14.48 13.72
N PRO A 39 18.29 -15.61 14.45
CA PRO A 39 19.07 -15.60 15.67
C PRO A 39 20.52 -15.18 15.38
N PRO A 40 21.07 -14.17 16.08
CA PRO A 40 22.47 -13.77 15.91
C PRO A 40 23.43 -14.88 16.38
N GLU A 41 24.72 -14.71 16.09
CA GLU A 41 25.75 -15.70 16.46
C GLU A 41 25.78 -15.97 17.97
N ASP A 42 25.50 -14.96 18.79
CA ASP A 42 25.48 -15.01 20.25
C ASP A 42 24.09 -15.32 20.87
N ALA A 43 23.07 -15.63 20.05
CA ALA A 43 21.73 -15.98 20.51
C ALA A 43 21.70 -17.10 21.56
N CYS A 44 20.72 -17.10 22.45
CA CYS A 44 20.58 -18.19 23.42
C CYS A 44 20.06 -19.49 22.75
N ASP A 45 20.29 -20.65 23.38
CA ASP A 45 19.84 -21.94 22.86
C ASP A 45 18.31 -22.00 22.66
N ALA A 46 17.55 -21.31 23.52
CA ALA A 46 16.09 -21.23 23.42
C ALA A 46 15.65 -20.55 22.12
N GLU A 47 16.28 -19.44 21.76
CA GLU A 47 15.99 -18.69 20.53
C GLU A 47 16.33 -19.49 19.27
N ARG A 48 17.52 -20.09 19.23
CA ARG A 48 17.94 -20.96 18.11
C ARG A 48 17.00 -22.15 17.95
N SER A 49 16.57 -22.74 19.08
CA SER A 49 15.61 -23.85 19.10
C SER A 49 14.23 -23.43 18.60
N LEU A 50 13.73 -22.27 19.05
CA LEU A 50 12.46 -21.71 18.59
C LEU A 50 12.47 -21.48 17.07
N HIS A 51 13.51 -20.80 16.57
CA HIS A 51 13.68 -20.53 15.15
C HIS A 51 13.76 -21.81 14.32
N ALA A 52 14.58 -22.78 14.73
CA ALA A 52 14.71 -24.06 14.03
C ALA A 52 13.39 -24.84 13.97
N LYS A 53 12.62 -24.88 15.07
CA LYS A 53 11.31 -25.53 15.11
C LYS A 53 10.31 -24.84 14.16
N LEU A 54 10.31 -23.51 14.10
CA LEU A 54 9.42 -22.75 13.22
C LEU A 54 9.83 -22.84 11.74
N LEU A 55 11.11 -23.00 11.43
CA LEU A 55 11.54 -23.31 10.07
C LEU A 55 11.12 -24.73 9.65
N ALA A 56 11.03 -25.68 10.58
CA ALA A 56 10.54 -27.02 10.30
C ALA A 56 9.02 -27.05 10.13
N ASP A 57 8.27 -26.42 11.04
CA ASP A 57 6.82 -26.32 11.05
C ASP A 57 6.37 -24.87 11.33
N PRO A 58 6.20 -24.04 10.30
CA PRO A 58 5.87 -22.61 10.46
C PRO A 58 4.53 -22.34 11.12
N LYS A 59 3.60 -23.28 11.00
CA LYS A 59 2.22 -23.15 11.46
C LYS A 59 2.03 -23.69 12.87
N ARG A 60 3.08 -24.28 13.48
CA ARG A 60 3.00 -24.79 14.85
C ARG A 60 2.59 -23.68 15.83
N PRO A 61 1.74 -23.99 16.83
CA PRO A 61 1.53 -23.09 17.95
C PRO A 61 2.83 -22.92 18.73
N VAL A 62 3.04 -21.73 19.29
CA VAL A 62 4.18 -21.39 20.16
C VAL A 62 3.60 -20.96 21.50
N ALA A 63 4.04 -21.59 22.58
CA ALA A 63 3.56 -21.27 23.91
C ALA A 63 4.33 -20.05 24.49
N ALA A 64 3.69 -19.28 25.37
CA ALA A 64 4.25 -18.05 25.93
C ALA A 64 5.53 -18.30 26.76
N ASP A 65 5.68 -19.48 27.34
CA ASP A 65 6.88 -19.92 28.04
C ASP A 65 8.07 -20.16 27.10
N GLU A 66 7.83 -20.60 25.85
CA GLU A 66 8.87 -20.68 24.84
C GLU A 66 9.44 -19.30 24.51
N ILE A 67 8.59 -18.26 24.45
CA ILE A 67 9.05 -16.87 24.25
C ILE A 67 9.73 -16.33 25.50
N ALA A 68 9.15 -16.54 26.69
CA ALA A 68 9.74 -16.08 27.95
C ALA A 68 11.13 -16.68 28.23
N ALA A 69 11.46 -17.83 27.63
CA ALA A 69 12.75 -18.48 27.75
C ALA A 69 13.87 -17.82 26.92
N LEU A 70 13.54 -16.95 25.94
CA LEU A 70 14.55 -16.19 25.21
C LEU A 70 15.24 -15.23 26.17
N ALA A 71 16.56 -15.13 26.12
CA ALA A 71 17.34 -14.26 27.02
C ALA A 71 17.19 -12.77 26.64
N ASP A 72 17.23 -12.47 25.34
CA ASP A 72 17.13 -11.11 24.82
C ASP A 72 15.68 -10.59 24.83
N ALA A 73 15.49 -9.36 25.33
CA ALA A 73 14.19 -8.71 25.36
C ALA A 73 13.71 -8.29 23.99
N ASP A 74 14.61 -7.85 23.11
CA ASP A 74 14.27 -7.38 21.78
C ASP A 74 13.84 -8.57 20.91
N ALA A 75 14.54 -9.71 21.03
CA ALA A 75 14.12 -10.96 20.40
C ALA A 75 12.72 -11.40 20.86
N ARG A 76 12.39 -11.29 22.16
CA ARG A 76 11.04 -11.62 22.66
C ARG A 76 9.98 -10.75 22.00
N GLU A 77 10.19 -9.43 21.96
CA GLU A 77 9.26 -8.48 21.35
C GLU A 77 9.07 -8.78 19.85
N ASN A 78 10.16 -9.03 19.12
CA ASN A 78 10.09 -9.37 17.69
C ASN A 78 9.30 -10.65 17.45
N TRP A 79 9.52 -11.70 18.25
CA TRP A 79 8.77 -12.94 18.14
C TRP A 79 7.30 -12.77 18.53
N ASP A 80 6.97 -12.02 19.59
CA ASP A 80 5.59 -11.75 19.97
C ASP A 80 4.81 -11.04 18.85
N VAL A 81 5.41 -10.00 18.26
CA VAL A 81 4.81 -9.25 17.15
C VAL A 81 4.64 -10.15 15.92
N MET A 82 5.66 -10.93 15.56
CA MET A 82 5.59 -11.81 14.40
C MET A 82 4.56 -12.93 14.58
N LEU A 83 4.52 -13.58 15.74
CA LEU A 83 3.59 -14.68 16.00
C LEU A 83 2.14 -14.19 16.06
N ALA A 84 1.89 -13.02 16.68
CA ALA A 84 0.57 -12.40 16.65
C ALA A 84 0.10 -12.10 15.21
N PHE A 85 1.01 -11.63 14.36
CA PHE A 85 0.71 -11.41 12.94
C PHE A 85 0.46 -12.71 12.19
N ARG A 86 1.33 -13.72 12.34
CA ARG A 86 1.18 -15.04 11.73
C ARG A 86 -0.15 -15.68 12.12
N ASP A 87 -0.48 -15.68 13.41
CA ASP A 87 -1.69 -16.32 13.93
C ASP A 87 -2.94 -15.63 13.38
N ARG A 88 -2.90 -14.31 13.17
CA ARG A 88 -3.95 -13.57 12.47
C ARG A 88 -4.08 -14.00 11.00
N LEU A 89 -2.99 -14.23 10.28
CA LEU A 89 -3.06 -14.75 8.91
C LEU A 89 -3.66 -16.16 8.87
N LEU A 90 -3.28 -17.02 9.82
CA LEU A 90 -3.74 -18.41 9.90
C LEU A 90 -5.16 -18.56 10.44
N ALA A 91 -5.73 -17.52 11.06
CA ALA A 91 -7.12 -17.49 11.51
C ALA A 91 -8.13 -17.41 10.34
N HIS A 92 -7.65 -17.12 9.14
CA HIS A 92 -8.47 -16.97 7.93
C HIS A 92 -7.99 -17.91 6.82
N PRO A 93 -8.89 -18.35 5.92
CA PRO A 93 -8.50 -19.26 4.83
C PRO A 93 -7.57 -18.59 3.81
N THR A 94 -7.59 -17.26 3.72
CA THR A 94 -6.86 -16.48 2.71
C THR A 94 -6.27 -15.19 3.27
N LEU A 95 -5.25 -14.66 2.60
CA LEU A 95 -4.63 -13.38 2.95
C LEU A 95 -5.59 -12.21 2.78
N GLU A 96 -6.42 -12.22 1.73
CA GLU A 96 -7.46 -11.22 1.49
C GLU A 96 -8.48 -11.20 2.65
N ALA A 97 -8.95 -12.37 3.10
CA ALA A 97 -9.85 -12.44 4.25
C ALA A 97 -9.19 -11.91 5.53
N ALA A 98 -7.94 -12.30 5.79
CA ALA A 98 -7.16 -11.78 6.92
C ALA A 98 -6.96 -10.25 6.84
N TYR A 99 -6.71 -9.71 5.65
CA TYR A 99 -6.56 -8.27 5.42
C TYR A 99 -7.88 -7.52 5.65
N LEU A 100 -9.00 -8.04 5.15
CA LEU A 100 -10.31 -7.44 5.36
C LEU A 100 -10.70 -7.43 6.84
N ASP A 101 -10.47 -8.53 7.55
CA ASP A 101 -10.67 -8.63 9.00
C ASP A 101 -9.77 -7.64 9.76
N LEU A 102 -8.50 -7.56 9.40
CA LEU A 102 -7.54 -6.61 9.98
C LEU A 102 -7.96 -5.15 9.81
N VAL A 103 -8.45 -4.77 8.62
CA VAL A 103 -8.91 -3.41 8.35
C VAL A 103 -10.21 -3.10 9.11
N ARG A 104 -11.13 -4.06 9.24
CA ARG A 104 -12.44 -3.86 9.89
C ARG A 104 -12.40 -3.99 11.41
N GLY A 105 -11.62 -4.93 11.93
CA GLY A 105 -11.45 -5.24 13.36
C GLY A 105 -10.39 -4.37 14.06
N GLY A 106 -9.62 -3.61 13.29
CA GLY A 106 -8.62 -2.67 13.79
C GLY A 106 -7.20 -3.20 13.66
N MET A 107 -6.30 -2.33 13.21
CA MET A 107 -4.92 -2.65 12.87
C MET A 107 -3.94 -2.50 14.05
N SER A 108 -4.46 -2.33 15.27
CA SER A 108 -3.65 -2.11 16.45
C SER A 108 -2.69 -3.27 16.71
N GLY A 109 -1.43 -2.96 17.02
CA GLY A 109 -0.38 -3.95 17.26
C GLY A 109 0.20 -4.61 16.01
N THR A 110 -0.27 -4.29 14.79
CA THR A 110 0.37 -4.77 13.56
C THR A 110 1.29 -3.70 12.99
N PRO A 111 2.60 -3.98 12.82
CA PRO A 111 3.53 -3.05 12.20
C PRO A 111 3.08 -2.61 10.80
N PRO A 112 3.19 -1.32 10.44
CA PRO A 112 2.85 -0.82 9.10
C PRO A 112 3.54 -1.58 7.97
N LEU A 113 4.77 -2.07 8.21
CA LEU A 113 5.53 -2.88 7.27
C LEU A 113 4.79 -4.15 6.83
N PHE A 114 4.14 -4.85 7.76
CA PHE A 114 3.37 -6.06 7.46
C PHE A 114 2.09 -5.73 6.68
N ILE A 115 1.47 -4.59 6.96
CA ILE A 115 0.31 -4.09 6.19
C ILE A 115 0.72 -3.81 4.76
N ASN A 116 1.85 -3.13 4.55
CA ASN A 116 2.34 -2.80 3.22
C ASN A 116 2.67 -4.06 2.42
N GLN A 117 3.25 -5.09 3.06
CA GLN A 117 3.53 -6.38 2.41
C GLN A 117 2.26 -7.14 2.03
N LEU A 118 1.28 -7.21 2.92
CA LEU A 118 -0.02 -7.78 2.59
C LEU A 118 -0.67 -7.03 1.44
N THR A 119 -0.63 -5.69 1.48
CA THR A 119 -1.15 -4.84 0.42
C THR A 119 -0.45 -5.13 -0.90
N GLN A 120 0.87 -5.22 -0.92
CA GLN A 120 1.66 -5.52 -2.11
C GLN A 120 1.27 -6.89 -2.70
N VAL A 121 1.26 -7.95 -1.89
CA VAL A 121 1.01 -9.31 -2.40
C VAL A 121 -0.43 -9.51 -2.85
N ILE A 122 -1.41 -8.92 -2.16
CA ILE A 122 -2.81 -8.93 -2.57
C ILE A 122 -2.98 -8.12 -3.85
N LEU A 123 -2.36 -6.94 -3.95
CA LEU A 123 -2.46 -6.10 -5.14
C LEU A 123 -1.78 -6.74 -6.35
N ARG A 124 -0.65 -7.43 -6.16
CA ARG A 124 -0.03 -8.30 -7.18
C ARG A 124 -1.07 -9.30 -7.68
N ASN A 125 -1.76 -10.01 -6.77
CA ASN A 125 -2.78 -10.99 -7.16
C ASN A 125 -3.95 -10.34 -7.94
N ALA A 126 -4.44 -9.20 -7.46
CA ALA A 126 -5.52 -8.45 -8.10
C ALA A 126 -5.16 -7.95 -9.51
N LEU A 127 -3.89 -7.63 -9.74
CA LEU A 127 -3.35 -7.14 -11.01
C LEU A 127 -2.86 -8.26 -11.94
N GLU A 128 -3.14 -9.53 -11.64
CA GLU A 128 -2.82 -10.64 -12.54
C GLU A 128 -3.36 -10.37 -13.96
N GLY A 129 -2.48 -10.50 -14.96
CA GLY A 129 -2.82 -10.20 -16.36
C GLY A 129 -2.75 -8.72 -16.76
N CYS A 130 -2.46 -7.80 -15.84
CA CYS A 130 -2.22 -6.40 -16.16
C CYS A 130 -0.83 -6.23 -16.80
N SER A 131 -0.77 -5.55 -17.94
CA SER A 131 0.47 -5.23 -18.66
C SER A 131 0.68 -3.74 -18.87
N ASP A 132 -0.20 -2.90 -18.34
CA ASP A 132 -0.13 -1.45 -18.47
C ASP A 132 0.86 -0.89 -17.42
N ALA A 133 1.98 -0.35 -17.89
CA ALA A 133 3.04 0.16 -17.04
C ALA A 133 2.58 1.32 -16.15
N PHE A 134 1.66 2.17 -16.61
CA PHE A 134 1.13 3.26 -15.78
C PHE A 134 0.22 2.74 -14.68
N VAL A 135 -0.56 1.69 -14.94
CA VAL A 135 -1.36 1.03 -13.88
C VAL A 135 -0.44 0.41 -12.84
N LEU A 136 0.55 -0.38 -13.27
CA LEU A 136 1.48 -1.06 -12.37
C LEU A 136 2.31 -0.04 -11.58
N ARG A 137 2.94 0.94 -12.22
CA ARG A 137 3.72 1.96 -11.52
C ARG A 137 2.88 2.79 -10.56
N SER A 138 1.69 3.20 -10.95
CA SER A 138 0.78 3.93 -10.05
C SER A 138 0.27 3.07 -8.89
N ALA A 139 0.12 1.77 -9.09
CA ALA A 139 -0.28 0.84 -8.05
C ALA A 139 0.79 0.68 -6.95
N GLU A 140 2.06 0.99 -7.21
CA GLU A 140 3.11 0.99 -6.18
C GLU A 140 2.84 1.99 -5.04
N LEU A 141 2.07 3.06 -5.30
CA LEU A 141 1.66 4.02 -4.27
C LEU A 141 0.90 3.34 -3.11
N PHE A 142 0.25 2.20 -3.36
CA PHE A 142 -0.52 1.46 -2.36
C PHE A 142 0.36 0.91 -1.23
N PHE A 143 1.61 0.56 -1.52
CA PHE A 143 2.48 -0.14 -0.58
C PHE A 143 3.86 0.51 -0.39
N ARG A 144 4.25 1.47 -1.25
CA ARG A 144 5.51 2.20 -1.13
C ARG A 144 5.30 3.71 -0.95
N PRO A 145 5.82 4.31 0.13
CA PRO A 145 5.87 5.77 0.28
C PRO A 145 6.63 6.42 -0.88
N GLN A 146 6.11 7.54 -1.38
CA GLN A 146 6.75 8.30 -2.45
C GLN A 146 7.26 9.65 -1.94
N ARG A 147 8.38 10.12 -2.50
CA ARG A 147 8.85 11.50 -2.36
C ARG A 147 8.29 12.33 -3.51
N SER A 148 7.67 13.45 -3.18
CA SER A 148 7.18 14.41 -4.18
C SER A 148 8.19 15.51 -4.46
N SER A 149 8.31 15.91 -5.72
CA SER A 149 9.04 17.12 -6.14
C SER A 149 8.34 17.77 -7.32
N VAL A 150 8.50 19.09 -7.46
CA VAL A 150 8.01 19.81 -8.63
C VAL A 150 9.19 20.12 -9.54
N HIS A 151 9.14 19.65 -10.78
CA HIS A 151 10.16 19.89 -11.80
C HIS A 151 9.49 20.34 -13.09
N GLU A 152 9.93 21.47 -13.65
CA GLU A 152 9.35 22.07 -14.86
C GLU A 152 7.82 22.24 -14.83
N GLY A 153 7.27 22.52 -13.63
CA GLY A 153 5.82 22.68 -13.42
C GLY A 153 5.02 21.37 -13.31
N ALA A 154 5.67 20.21 -13.48
CA ALA A 154 5.06 18.91 -13.24
C ALA A 154 5.37 18.41 -11.82
N LEU A 155 4.34 17.92 -11.13
CA LEU A 155 4.53 17.17 -9.89
C LEU A 155 5.00 15.76 -10.21
N LEU A 156 6.16 15.40 -9.69
CA LEU A 156 6.81 14.10 -9.82
C LEU A 156 6.74 13.33 -8.50
N LEU A 157 6.50 12.03 -8.58
CA LEU A 157 6.51 11.09 -7.46
C LEU A 157 7.54 9.99 -7.73
N ALA A 158 8.52 9.83 -6.84
CA ALA A 158 9.50 8.75 -6.90
C ALA A 158 9.49 7.95 -5.61
N ASP A 159 9.95 6.70 -5.68
CA ASP A 159 10.03 5.88 -4.49
C ASP A 159 10.94 6.51 -3.44
N ALA A 160 10.45 6.61 -2.19
CA ALA A 160 11.18 7.31 -1.15
C ALA A 160 12.47 6.59 -0.73
N GLU A 161 12.49 5.26 -0.76
CA GLU A 161 13.68 4.47 -0.41
C GLU A 161 14.75 4.60 -1.49
N VAL A 162 14.36 4.51 -2.78
CA VAL A 162 15.27 4.74 -3.91
C VAL A 162 15.88 6.14 -3.86
N VAL A 163 15.07 7.16 -3.61
CA VAL A 163 15.54 8.54 -3.49
C VAL A 163 16.51 8.69 -2.32
N GLU A 164 16.21 8.15 -1.13
CA GLU A 164 17.11 8.25 0.03
C GLU A 164 18.45 7.57 -0.24
N LEU A 165 18.44 6.35 -0.82
CA LEU A 165 19.65 5.62 -1.19
C LEU A 165 20.52 6.41 -2.19
N GLN A 166 19.89 7.06 -3.17
CA GLN A 166 20.61 7.90 -4.13
C GLN A 166 21.20 9.15 -3.47
N GLU A 167 20.45 9.81 -2.58
CA GLU A 167 20.94 10.96 -1.81
C GLU A 167 22.09 10.58 -0.86
N GLU A 168 22.01 9.44 -0.20
CA GLU A 168 23.12 8.89 0.61
C GLU A 168 24.37 8.63 -0.22
N SER A 169 24.22 7.95 -1.37
CA SER A 169 25.32 7.69 -2.30
C SER A 169 26.00 8.98 -2.79
N ARG A 170 25.21 10.00 -3.13
CA ARG A 170 25.73 11.30 -3.55
C ARG A 170 26.47 12.02 -2.43
N ARG A 171 25.90 12.01 -1.21
CA ARG A 171 26.54 12.60 -0.01
C ARG A 171 27.90 11.96 0.28
N ASN A 172 28.04 10.65 0.03
CA ASN A 172 29.30 9.93 0.22
C ASN A 172 30.32 10.21 -0.89
N THR A 173 29.86 10.40 -2.14
CA THR A 173 30.74 10.53 -3.30
C THR A 173 31.21 11.97 -3.54
N ALA A 174 30.31 12.95 -3.42
CA ALA A 174 30.61 14.36 -3.69
C ALA A 174 29.81 15.32 -2.78
N PRO A 175 30.08 15.34 -1.46
CA PRO A 175 29.28 16.08 -0.48
C PRO A 175 29.10 17.57 -0.79
N LEU A 176 30.16 18.24 -1.30
CA LEU A 176 30.08 19.66 -1.67
C LEU A 176 29.24 19.89 -2.93
N LEU A 177 29.21 18.95 -3.88
CA LEU A 177 28.42 19.08 -5.11
C LEU A 177 26.93 18.94 -4.82
N VAL A 178 26.56 18.08 -3.87
CA VAL A 178 25.16 17.89 -3.43
C VAL A 178 24.54 19.18 -2.91
N MET A 179 25.31 20.02 -2.22
CA MET A 179 24.82 21.32 -1.73
C MET A 179 24.40 22.28 -2.84
N PHE A 180 24.86 22.06 -4.08
CA PHE A 180 24.52 22.86 -5.25
C PHE A 180 23.69 22.08 -6.29
N SER A 181 23.38 20.82 -6.03
CA SER A 181 22.63 19.94 -6.92
C SER A 181 21.13 19.99 -6.61
N GLY A 182 20.30 19.70 -7.61
CA GLY A 182 18.86 19.51 -7.44
C GLY A 182 18.51 18.21 -6.70
N PRO A 183 17.23 18.02 -6.34
CA PRO A 183 16.78 16.83 -5.61
C PRO A 183 16.96 15.55 -6.43
N ALA A 184 17.24 14.41 -5.79
CA ALA A 184 17.65 13.20 -6.51
C ALA A 184 16.67 12.64 -7.52
N ILE A 185 15.40 12.86 -7.26
CA ILE A 185 14.29 12.57 -8.17
C ILE A 185 14.48 13.07 -9.62
N THR A 186 15.22 14.16 -9.85
CA THR A 186 15.41 14.70 -11.22
C THR A 186 16.42 13.94 -12.05
N GLU A 187 17.20 13.03 -11.45
CA GLU A 187 18.13 12.14 -12.17
C GLU A 187 17.53 10.78 -12.49
N LEU A 188 16.32 10.50 -11.99
CA LEU A 188 15.60 9.25 -12.25
C LEU A 188 14.75 9.39 -13.51
N ASP A 189 14.56 8.28 -14.22
CA ASP A 189 13.80 8.25 -15.46
C ASP A 189 12.31 8.44 -15.19
N ILE A 190 11.68 9.41 -15.85
CA ILE A 190 10.24 9.63 -15.77
C ILE A 190 9.54 8.62 -16.68
N LEU A 191 8.55 7.89 -16.17
CA LEU A 191 7.75 6.96 -16.95
C LEU A 191 6.94 7.73 -18.02
N ASP A 192 7.14 7.37 -19.27
CA ASP A 192 6.46 7.93 -20.43
C ASP A 192 6.18 6.85 -21.50
N ALA A 193 5.56 7.25 -22.62
CA ALA A 193 5.21 6.34 -23.69
C ALA A 193 6.42 5.77 -24.46
N GLU A 194 7.61 6.40 -24.36
CA GLU A 194 8.82 5.93 -25.02
C GLU A 194 9.51 4.84 -24.20
N ASN A 195 9.41 4.91 -22.87
CA ASN A 195 10.06 3.97 -21.95
C ASN A 195 9.11 3.02 -21.20
N GLU A 196 7.80 3.07 -21.41
CA GLU A 196 6.82 2.23 -20.68
C GLU A 196 7.10 0.72 -20.77
N ALA A 197 7.59 0.25 -21.93
CA ALA A 197 7.96 -1.15 -22.13
C ALA A 197 9.12 -1.60 -21.20
N SER A 198 9.89 -0.65 -20.67
CA SER A 198 10.98 -0.94 -19.74
C SER A 198 10.51 -1.32 -18.33
N TYR A 199 9.28 -0.93 -17.95
CA TYR A 199 8.74 -1.21 -16.62
C TYR A 199 8.83 -2.70 -16.28
N GLY A 200 8.52 -3.58 -17.24
CA GLY A 200 8.49 -5.03 -17.03
C GLY A 200 9.80 -5.62 -16.51
N HIS A 201 10.97 -5.04 -16.80
CA HIS A 201 12.26 -5.52 -16.26
C HIS A 201 12.80 -4.64 -15.12
N ARG A 202 12.18 -3.48 -14.86
CA ARG A 202 12.52 -2.54 -13.78
C ARG A 202 11.58 -2.60 -12.58
N ASN A 203 10.55 -3.44 -12.63
CA ASN A 203 9.48 -3.49 -11.62
C ASN A 203 9.95 -3.83 -10.19
N GLU A 204 11.16 -4.37 -10.02
CA GLU A 204 11.80 -4.61 -8.72
C GLU A 204 12.72 -3.48 -8.26
N ALA A 205 13.15 -2.60 -9.17
CA ALA A 205 14.04 -1.49 -8.87
C ALA A 205 13.28 -0.28 -8.31
N PHE A 206 11.98 -0.16 -8.60
CA PHE A 206 11.10 0.94 -8.16
C PHE A 206 11.64 2.33 -8.51
N ASP A 207 12.44 2.43 -9.56
CA ASP A 207 13.29 3.59 -9.88
C ASP A 207 12.69 4.52 -10.95
N LEU A 208 11.53 4.16 -11.50
CA LEU A 208 10.80 5.00 -12.45
C LEU A 208 10.01 6.09 -11.71
N VAL A 209 10.06 7.33 -12.20
CA VAL A 209 9.33 8.47 -11.64
C VAL A 209 7.96 8.58 -12.28
N LEU A 210 6.93 8.81 -11.46
CA LEU A 210 5.57 9.03 -11.91
C LEU A 210 5.28 10.53 -12.04
N SER A 211 5.02 11.02 -13.26
CA SER A 211 4.54 12.40 -13.47
C SER A 211 3.05 12.48 -13.16
N PHE A 212 2.67 13.08 -12.03
CA PHE A 212 1.31 13.03 -11.47
C PHE A 212 0.50 14.32 -11.71
N GLY A 213 1.12 15.49 -11.54
CA GLY A 213 0.43 16.80 -11.62
C GLY A 213 -0.03 17.18 -13.03
N GLY A 214 0.68 16.69 -14.06
CA GLY A 214 0.33 16.88 -15.48
C GLY A 214 0.03 15.58 -16.23
N GLY A 215 0.43 14.42 -15.71
CA GLY A 215 0.26 13.13 -16.38
C GLY A 215 -1.15 12.57 -16.24
N LEU A 216 -1.95 12.71 -17.29
CA LEU A 216 -3.27 12.06 -17.36
C LEU A 216 -3.14 10.53 -17.28
N ALA A 217 -2.12 9.95 -17.92
CA ALA A 217 -1.85 8.51 -17.91
C ALA A 217 -1.56 7.99 -16.49
N SER A 218 -0.69 8.66 -15.73
CA SER A 218 -0.38 8.31 -14.34
C SER A 218 -1.61 8.30 -13.44
N ARG A 219 -2.43 9.35 -13.52
CA ARG A 219 -3.65 9.46 -12.71
C ARG A 219 -4.72 8.47 -13.16
N ALA A 220 -4.87 8.23 -14.46
CA ALA A 220 -5.73 7.18 -14.99
C ALA A 220 -5.26 5.79 -14.54
N GLY A 221 -3.95 5.54 -14.50
CA GLY A 221 -3.34 4.32 -13.98
C GLY A 221 -3.68 4.10 -12.51
N LEU A 222 -3.57 5.15 -11.67
CA LEU A 222 -3.97 5.07 -10.26
C LEU A 222 -5.48 4.81 -10.11
N ALA A 223 -6.30 5.51 -10.88
CA ALA A 223 -7.75 5.30 -10.90
C ALA A 223 -8.10 3.84 -11.24
N ARG A 224 -7.44 3.27 -12.25
CA ARG A 224 -7.62 1.88 -12.65
C ARG A 224 -7.15 0.89 -11.58
N ALA A 225 -6.03 1.16 -10.92
CA ALA A 225 -5.57 0.35 -9.79
C ALA A 225 -6.59 0.36 -8.63
N ILE A 226 -7.21 1.51 -8.35
CA ILE A 226 -8.29 1.63 -7.35
C ILE A 226 -9.51 0.78 -7.76
N GLU A 227 -9.95 0.84 -9.02
CA GLU A 227 -11.06 0.02 -9.51
C GLU A 227 -10.79 -1.49 -9.32
N ILE A 228 -9.58 -1.93 -9.66
CA ILE A 228 -9.16 -3.32 -9.55
C ILE A 228 -9.12 -3.74 -8.08
N TRP A 229 -8.52 -2.92 -7.21
CA TRP A 229 -8.45 -3.17 -5.77
C TRP A 229 -9.82 -3.31 -5.12
N VAL A 230 -10.73 -2.36 -5.41
CA VAL A 230 -12.11 -2.38 -4.88
C VAL A 230 -12.86 -3.60 -5.37
N ARG A 231 -12.75 -3.94 -6.66
CA ARG A 231 -13.39 -5.14 -7.21
C ARG A 231 -12.84 -6.42 -6.57
N HIS A 232 -11.52 -6.53 -6.45
CA HIS A 232 -10.86 -7.74 -5.93
C HIS A 232 -11.26 -8.04 -4.48
N LEU A 233 -11.23 -7.03 -3.62
CA LEU A 233 -11.46 -7.21 -2.18
C LEU A 233 -12.94 -7.15 -1.79
N LEU A 234 -13.74 -6.32 -2.45
CA LEU A 234 -15.11 -6.04 -2.03
C LEU A 234 -16.15 -6.68 -2.97
N GLY A 235 -15.73 -7.20 -4.13
CA GLY A 235 -16.65 -7.71 -5.15
C GLY A 235 -17.44 -6.61 -5.88
N VAL A 236 -17.19 -5.34 -5.56
CA VAL A 236 -17.97 -4.20 -6.06
C VAL A 236 -17.35 -3.62 -7.31
N ALA A 237 -18.15 -3.43 -8.35
CA ALA A 237 -17.73 -2.75 -9.56
C ALA A 237 -17.90 -1.22 -9.43
N VAL A 238 -16.81 -0.49 -9.60
CA VAL A 238 -16.78 0.98 -9.60
C VAL A 238 -16.12 1.50 -10.87
N SER A 239 -16.37 2.76 -11.22
CA SER A 239 -15.49 3.55 -12.10
C SER A 239 -14.85 4.67 -11.33
N VAL A 240 -13.58 4.92 -11.59
CA VAL A 240 -12.82 6.00 -10.97
C VAL A 240 -12.25 6.90 -12.05
N GLU A 241 -12.52 8.20 -11.96
CA GLU A 241 -12.05 9.18 -12.94
C GLU A 241 -11.22 10.25 -12.25
N PRO A 242 -10.00 10.55 -12.73
CA PRO A 242 -9.25 11.70 -12.24
C PRO A 242 -9.92 13.00 -12.69
N VAL A 243 -10.10 13.93 -11.77
CA VAL A 243 -10.71 15.24 -12.06
C VAL A 243 -9.80 16.38 -11.59
N ALA A 244 -9.95 17.55 -12.21
CA ALA A 244 -9.17 18.73 -11.84
C ALA A 244 -9.74 19.48 -10.62
N LYS A 245 -11.07 19.45 -10.47
CA LYS A 245 -11.79 20.14 -9.39
C LYS A 245 -13.09 19.37 -9.08
N ALA A 246 -13.53 19.42 -7.83
CA ALA A 246 -14.83 18.92 -7.44
C ALA A 246 -15.89 20.02 -7.60
N GLU A 247 -17.06 19.66 -8.10
CA GLU A 247 -18.20 20.57 -8.21
C GLU A 247 -18.96 20.63 -6.88
N GLU A 248 -19.28 21.85 -6.41
CA GLU A 248 -19.88 22.10 -5.08
C GLU A 248 -21.24 21.42 -4.88
N THR A 249 -21.94 21.04 -5.95
CA THR A 249 -23.27 20.43 -5.90
C THR A 249 -23.28 18.91 -5.66
N ASP A 250 -22.13 18.24 -5.80
CA ASP A 250 -22.05 16.76 -5.84
C ASP A 250 -21.35 16.15 -4.61
N TRP A 251 -21.26 16.88 -3.49
CA TRP A 251 -20.55 16.43 -2.28
C TRP A 251 -21.38 15.46 -1.42
N ALA A 252 -21.53 14.21 -1.88
CA ALA A 252 -22.32 13.18 -1.20
C ALA A 252 -21.53 12.39 -0.15
N TRP A 253 -20.26 12.13 -0.42
CA TRP A 253 -19.36 11.35 0.41
C TRP A 253 -17.92 11.58 -0.02
N PHE A 254 -16.97 11.28 0.85
CA PHE A 254 -15.56 11.30 0.49
C PHE A 254 -14.76 10.21 1.21
N VAL A 255 -13.61 9.87 0.63
CA VAL A 255 -12.60 9.01 1.24
C VAL A 255 -11.23 9.66 1.04
N GLY A 256 -10.58 10.02 2.14
CA GLY A 256 -9.17 10.41 2.07
C GLY A 256 -8.29 9.18 1.82
N LEU A 257 -7.44 9.22 0.80
CA LEU A 257 -6.50 8.14 0.47
C LEU A 257 -5.24 8.18 1.34
N ASP A 258 -5.10 9.17 2.23
CA ASP A 258 -4.02 9.30 3.20
C ASP A 258 -4.54 10.05 4.45
N VAL A 259 -3.67 10.24 5.45
CA VAL A 259 -4.05 10.87 6.73
C VAL A 259 -4.42 12.34 6.56
N ASP A 260 -3.68 13.10 5.75
CA ASP A 260 -3.94 14.53 5.54
C ASP A 260 -5.21 14.73 4.72
N SER A 261 -5.38 13.96 3.65
CA SER A 261 -6.61 13.93 2.86
C SER A 261 -7.84 13.60 3.69
N MET A 262 -7.71 12.65 4.63
CA MET A 262 -8.81 12.30 5.55
C MET A 262 -9.12 13.46 6.49
N ARG A 263 -8.09 14.13 7.04
CA ARG A 263 -8.27 15.31 7.90
C ARG A 263 -8.95 16.46 7.15
N VAL A 264 -8.45 16.81 5.96
CA VAL A 264 -9.00 17.89 5.13
C VAL A 264 -10.43 17.59 4.70
N GLY A 265 -10.69 16.37 4.22
CA GLY A 265 -12.05 15.96 3.86
C GLY A 265 -13.03 16.05 5.03
N ASN A 266 -12.62 15.67 6.25
CA ASN A 266 -13.47 15.82 7.44
C ASN A 266 -13.80 17.29 7.77
N GLN A 267 -12.84 18.20 7.60
CA GLN A 267 -13.05 19.63 7.81
C GLN A 267 -14.05 20.18 6.77
N LEU A 268 -13.84 19.86 5.49
CA LEU A 268 -14.75 20.23 4.41
C LEU A 268 -16.17 19.69 4.65
N TRP A 269 -16.29 18.43 5.08
CA TRP A 269 -17.57 17.80 5.40
C TRP A 269 -18.33 18.48 6.54
N ARG A 270 -17.62 18.98 7.55
CA ARG A 270 -18.21 19.71 8.69
C ARG A 270 -18.50 21.18 8.39
N GLY A 271 -18.15 21.67 7.20
CA GLY A 271 -18.21 23.09 6.86
C GLY A 271 -17.22 23.94 7.65
N GLU A 272 -16.14 23.33 8.15
CA GLU A 272 -15.06 24.03 8.85
C GLU A 272 -14.13 24.71 7.84
N ALA A 273 -13.51 25.83 8.23
CA ALA A 273 -12.55 26.51 7.38
C ALA A 273 -11.28 25.67 7.19
N THR A 274 -10.94 25.36 5.94
CA THR A 274 -9.67 24.76 5.55
C THR A 274 -8.65 25.83 5.18
N ARG A 275 -7.38 25.64 5.58
CA ARG A 275 -6.31 26.54 5.17
C ARG A 275 -5.96 26.30 3.70
N ASP A 276 -5.65 27.37 2.96
CA ASP A 276 -5.23 27.25 1.55
C ASP A 276 -4.03 26.31 1.38
N ALA A 277 -3.06 26.39 2.29
CA ALA A 277 -1.90 25.49 2.31
C ALA A 277 -2.24 24.01 2.51
N ASP A 278 -3.39 23.67 3.09
CA ASP A 278 -3.88 22.29 3.19
C ASP A 278 -4.54 21.84 1.87
N LEU A 279 -5.24 22.74 1.18
CA LEU A 279 -5.85 22.47 -0.13
C LEU A 279 -4.80 22.35 -1.24
N GLU A 280 -3.76 23.20 -1.22
CA GLU A 280 -2.62 23.16 -2.15
C GLU A 280 -1.83 21.84 -2.07
N ARG A 281 -1.95 21.11 -0.96
CA ARG A 281 -1.31 19.80 -0.78
C ARG A 281 -2.11 18.64 -1.35
N ILE A 282 -3.36 18.85 -1.77
CA ILE A 282 -4.12 17.84 -2.48
C ILE A 282 -3.53 17.72 -3.88
N ILE A 283 -2.85 16.61 -4.12
CA ILE A 283 -2.16 16.32 -5.39
C ILE A 283 -3.01 15.48 -6.34
N GLY A 284 -4.02 14.77 -5.81
CA GLY A 284 -4.90 13.90 -6.57
C GLY A 284 -6.34 14.03 -6.13
N LEU A 285 -7.24 14.19 -7.09
CA LEU A 285 -8.68 14.22 -6.89
C LEU A 285 -9.33 13.26 -7.88
N PHE A 286 -10.19 12.38 -7.37
CA PHE A 286 -10.89 11.39 -8.18
C PHE A 286 -12.37 11.34 -7.84
N ALA A 287 -13.19 11.10 -8.87
CA ALA A 287 -14.60 10.80 -8.72
C ALA A 287 -14.81 9.28 -8.86
N LEU A 288 -15.20 8.62 -7.77
CA LEU A 288 -15.59 7.20 -7.78
C LEU A 288 -17.11 7.10 -7.92
N ARG A 289 -17.59 6.30 -8.89
CA ARG A 289 -19.02 6.00 -9.06
C ARG A 289 -19.24 4.49 -9.04
N PHE A 290 -20.24 4.06 -8.30
CA PHE A 290 -20.68 2.66 -8.30
C PHE A 290 -21.31 2.33 -9.65
N LYS A 291 -20.96 1.17 -10.23
CA LYS A 291 -21.62 0.68 -11.45
C LYS A 291 -23.05 0.23 -11.18
N ASP A 292 -23.29 -0.32 -9.99
CA ASP A 292 -24.62 -0.58 -9.46
C ASP A 292 -24.86 0.36 -8.25
N PRO A 293 -25.72 1.38 -8.38
CA PRO A 293 -26.07 2.27 -7.27
C PRO A 293 -26.70 1.55 -6.05
N ALA A 294 -27.20 0.31 -6.22
CA ALA A 294 -27.75 -0.47 -5.12
C ALA A 294 -26.68 -0.94 -4.12
N GLU A 295 -25.41 -1.02 -4.53
CA GLU A 295 -24.27 -1.37 -3.67
C GLU A 295 -23.95 -0.27 -2.64
N ALA A 296 -24.33 0.98 -2.95
CA ALA A 296 -24.06 2.13 -2.10
C ALA A 296 -25.24 2.47 -1.17
N PHE A 297 -24.99 3.24 -0.10
CA PHE A 297 -26.07 3.78 0.71
C PHE A 297 -27.10 4.53 -0.16
N PRO A 298 -28.41 4.37 0.08
CA PRO A 298 -29.45 5.04 -0.70
C PRO A 298 -29.28 6.57 -0.76
N SER A 299 -28.69 7.15 0.28
CA SER A 299 -28.41 8.58 0.33
C SER A 299 -27.41 9.03 -0.73
N ILE A 300 -26.49 8.18 -1.21
CA ILE A 300 -25.51 8.55 -2.24
C ILE A 300 -26.20 8.74 -3.59
N GLY A 301 -27.06 7.79 -3.98
CA GLY A 301 -27.68 7.76 -5.32
C GLY A 301 -26.61 7.64 -6.41
N ASP A 302 -26.77 8.40 -7.49
CA ASP A 302 -25.83 8.41 -8.65
C ASP A 302 -24.62 9.34 -8.47
N ARG A 303 -24.50 9.98 -7.29
CA ARG A 303 -23.46 10.98 -7.01
C ARG A 303 -22.11 10.31 -6.78
N PRO A 304 -21.00 11.00 -7.09
CA PRO A 304 -19.69 10.43 -6.90
C PRO A 304 -19.30 10.40 -5.42
N VAL A 305 -18.47 9.43 -5.08
CA VAL A 305 -17.64 9.44 -3.88
C VAL A 305 -16.32 10.12 -4.23
N TRP A 306 -15.97 11.20 -3.53
CA TRP A 306 -14.74 11.94 -3.80
C TRP A 306 -13.54 11.28 -3.12
N LEU A 307 -12.47 11.01 -3.87
CA LEU A 307 -11.21 10.50 -3.32
C LEU A 307 -10.13 11.59 -3.39
N PHE A 308 -9.41 11.80 -2.29
CA PHE A 308 -8.31 12.77 -2.23
C PHE A 308 -6.99 12.07 -1.92
N LEU A 309 -5.93 12.47 -2.59
CA LEU A 309 -4.56 12.11 -2.26
C LEU A 309 -3.78 13.40 -2.02
N SER A 310 -3.03 13.45 -0.93
CA SER A 310 -2.28 14.62 -0.50
C SER A 310 -0.81 14.29 -0.28
N THR A 311 0.03 15.31 -0.42
CA THR A 311 1.38 15.29 0.10
C THR A 311 1.42 15.82 1.53
N THR A 312 2.28 15.25 2.36
CA THR A 312 2.58 15.78 3.69
C THR A 312 3.49 17.02 3.59
N PRO A 313 3.66 17.80 4.67
CA PRO A 313 4.54 18.99 4.68
C PRO A 313 6.01 18.69 4.35
N ASP A 314 6.50 17.49 4.68
CA ASP A 314 7.82 16.98 4.31
C ASP A 314 7.92 16.56 2.83
N GLY A 315 6.84 16.68 2.06
CA GLY A 315 6.79 16.33 0.63
C GLY A 315 6.79 14.82 0.40
N MET A 316 6.09 14.08 1.26
CA MET A 316 5.93 12.63 1.15
C MET A 316 4.48 12.30 0.85
N VAL A 317 4.27 11.26 0.06
CA VAL A 317 2.95 10.71 -0.27
C VAL A 317 2.88 9.31 0.31
N ARG A 318 1.90 9.09 1.20
CA ARG A 318 1.70 7.84 1.93
C ARG A 318 0.25 7.41 1.81
N MET A 319 -0.06 6.70 0.72
CA MET A 319 -1.41 6.20 0.49
C MET A 319 -1.78 5.15 1.55
N LYS A 320 -3.07 5.08 1.88
CA LYS A 320 -3.69 4.14 2.80
C LYS A 320 -4.83 3.40 2.10
N PRO A 321 -4.53 2.33 1.34
CA PRO A 321 -5.54 1.54 0.62
C PRO A 321 -6.63 0.93 1.51
N GLN A 322 -6.36 0.74 2.80
CA GLN A 322 -7.35 0.34 3.79
C GLN A 322 -8.55 1.30 3.87
N ASN A 323 -8.36 2.58 3.53
CA ASN A 323 -9.44 3.56 3.52
C ASN A 323 -10.45 3.27 2.38
N LEU A 324 -10.04 2.60 1.31
CA LEU A 324 -10.96 2.14 0.26
C LEU A 324 -11.79 0.93 0.70
N VAL A 325 -11.34 0.17 1.70
CA VAL A 325 -12.08 -0.96 2.28
C VAL A 325 -13.03 -0.46 3.38
N ALA A 326 -12.54 0.39 4.28
CA ALA A 326 -13.30 0.86 5.44
C ALA A 326 -14.17 2.10 5.17
N GLY A 327 -13.80 2.92 4.19
CA GLY A 327 -14.36 4.26 4.00
C GLY A 327 -15.42 4.37 2.91
N LEU A 328 -15.58 3.36 2.04
CA LEU A 328 -16.61 3.42 1.00
C LEU A 328 -18.02 3.26 1.59
N PRO A 329 -19.04 3.98 1.08
CA PRO A 329 -20.40 3.97 1.61
C PRO A 329 -21.19 2.75 1.12
N LEU A 330 -20.66 1.56 1.37
CA LEU A 330 -21.25 0.29 0.96
C LEU A 330 -22.41 -0.10 1.85
N ARG A 331 -23.46 -0.68 1.27
CA ARG A 331 -24.48 -1.36 2.08
C ARG A 331 -23.85 -2.59 2.74
N GLY A 332 -24.11 -2.75 4.04
CA GLY A 332 -23.83 -4.03 4.69
C GLY A 332 -24.64 -5.15 4.03
N PRO A 333 -24.25 -6.43 4.19
CA PRO A 333 -25.10 -7.54 3.78
C PRO A 333 -26.49 -7.33 4.40
N ALA A 334 -27.53 -7.37 3.56
CA ALA A 334 -28.89 -7.26 4.04
C ALA A 334 -29.09 -8.29 5.16
N GLU A 335 -29.44 -7.84 6.37
CA GLU A 335 -29.99 -8.74 7.37
C GLU A 335 -31.25 -9.36 6.73
N THR A 336 -31.09 -10.56 6.18
CA THR A 336 -32.22 -11.42 5.83
C THR A 336 -32.98 -11.66 7.12
N SER A 337 -34.05 -10.88 7.31
CA SER A 337 -35.06 -11.04 8.35
C SER A 337 -35.75 -12.40 8.24
#